data_AF-A0A136M823-F1
#
_entry.id   AF-A0A136M823-F1
#
_cell.length_a   1.000
_cell.length_b   1.000
_cell.length_c   1.000
_cell.angle_alpha   90.00
_cell.angle_beta   90.00
_cell.angle_gamma   90.00
#
_symmetry.space_group_name_H-M   'P 1'
#
loop_
_entity.id
_entity.type
_entity.pdbx_description
1 polymer ?
#
loop_
_entity_poly.entity_id
_entity_poly.type
_entity_poly.pdbx_seq_one_letter_code
_entity_poly.pdbx_strand_id
1 'polypeptide(L)'
;MEPIVISTWKHGLAANQAAWEILSSGGSALDAAEGGVRVTESDPSVHSVGLGGARMRKGWCSWMPASWMPAPGRWVRWQPWRRSENPISVARRVMEATPHVLLAGKGAFDFALSQGFERTNLLTEEAFQTWLRWRRGETDTREISHDTIGLCALDSRGHLAVACTTSGLAWKLPGRVGDSPICGAGAFAEAHIGAACATGVGEEALRVAGSFLVVELMRNGYEPAMACREACRRIRQRSVRESLPSRPYG
;
A
#
# COMPACT_ATOMS: atom_id res chain seq x y z
N MET A 1 -11.75 18.41 -17.13
CA MET A 1 -11.66 18.65 -15.66
C MET A 1 -10.25 19.10 -15.34
N GLU A 2 -10.05 19.83 -14.25
CA GLU A 2 -8.70 20.08 -13.75
C GLU A 2 -8.15 18.77 -13.17
N PRO A 3 -6.94 18.34 -13.57
CA PRO A 3 -6.32 17.16 -12.99
C PRO A 3 -6.00 17.43 -11.53
N ILE A 4 -6.11 16.40 -10.68
CA ILE A 4 -5.85 16.50 -9.24
C ILE A 4 -5.09 15.25 -8.80
N VAL A 5 -4.11 15.44 -7.93
CA VAL A 5 -3.41 14.33 -7.26
C VAL A 5 -3.36 14.57 -5.75
N ILE A 6 -3.62 13.51 -4.99
CA ILE A 6 -3.54 13.52 -3.53
C ILE A 6 -2.82 12.25 -3.09
N SER A 7 -1.88 12.37 -2.16
CA SER A 7 -1.15 11.24 -1.61
C SER A 7 -1.00 11.34 -0.09
N THR A 8 -0.63 10.22 0.54
CA THR A 8 -0.43 10.14 1.99
C THR A 8 0.99 10.57 2.39
N TRP A 9 1.10 11.16 3.59
CA TRP A 9 2.36 11.52 4.28
C TRP A 9 3.26 12.55 3.58
N LYS A 10 4.39 12.87 4.22
CA LYS A 10 5.35 13.89 3.75
C LYS A 10 6.08 13.45 2.47
N HIS A 11 6.40 12.17 2.34
CA HIS A 11 7.01 11.60 1.13
C HIS A 11 6.05 11.63 -0.07
N GLY A 12 4.76 11.83 0.17
CA GLY A 12 3.76 12.07 -0.86
C GLY A 12 3.99 13.34 -1.69
N LEU A 13 4.73 14.34 -1.18
CA LEU A 13 5.04 15.55 -1.96
C LEU A 13 5.89 15.26 -3.20
N ALA A 14 6.95 14.45 -3.05
CA ALA A 14 7.79 14.03 -4.17
C ALA A 14 7.02 13.14 -5.15
N ALA A 15 6.18 12.24 -4.62
CA ALA A 15 5.28 11.39 -5.42
C ALA A 15 4.28 12.23 -6.23
N ASN A 16 3.70 13.27 -5.63
CA ASN A 16 2.76 14.17 -6.30
C ASN A 16 3.43 14.95 -7.42
N GLN A 17 4.69 15.37 -7.24
CA GLN A 17 5.41 16.10 -8.28
C GLN A 17 5.61 15.24 -9.53
N ALA A 18 6.06 13.99 -9.38
CA ALA A 18 6.20 13.05 -10.49
C ALA A 18 4.85 12.69 -11.13
N ALA A 19 3.81 12.49 -10.33
CA ALA A 19 2.46 12.28 -10.84
C ALA A 19 1.94 13.50 -11.62
N TRP A 20 2.24 14.71 -11.15
CA TRP A 20 1.81 15.96 -11.79
C TRP A 20 2.48 16.19 -13.15
N GLU A 21 3.76 15.82 -13.31
CA GLU A 21 4.44 15.86 -14.62
C GLU A 21 3.71 15.02 -15.68
N ILE A 22 3.19 13.85 -15.27
CA ILE A 22 2.39 12.97 -16.14
C ILE A 22 1.01 13.57 -16.39
N LEU A 23 0.33 14.10 -15.37
CA LEU A 23 -1.00 14.68 -15.53
C LEU A 23 -1.00 15.98 -16.36
N SER A 24 0.00 16.83 -16.15
CA SER A 24 0.16 18.11 -16.86
C SER A 24 0.50 17.94 -18.33
N SER A 25 1.18 16.84 -18.70
CA SER A 25 1.42 16.44 -20.09
C SER A 25 0.22 15.74 -20.75
N GLY A 26 -0.90 15.57 -20.03
CA GLY A 26 -2.11 14.91 -20.55
C GLY A 26 -2.09 13.39 -20.47
N GLY A 27 -1.20 12.81 -19.65
CA GLY A 27 -1.14 11.38 -19.36
C GLY A 27 -2.37 10.85 -18.62
N SER A 28 -2.46 9.53 -18.50
CA SER A 28 -3.59 8.90 -17.81
C SER A 28 -3.45 8.97 -16.28
N ALA A 29 -4.57 8.95 -15.57
CA ALA A 29 -4.57 8.87 -14.11
C ALA A 29 -3.84 7.62 -13.60
N LEU A 30 -3.93 6.51 -14.34
CA LEU A 30 -3.25 5.26 -14.03
C LEU A 30 -1.73 5.41 -14.10
N ASP A 31 -1.22 6.00 -15.19
CA ASP A 31 0.22 6.24 -15.35
C ASP A 31 0.75 7.22 -14.30
N ALA A 32 -0.03 8.26 -13.98
CA ALA A 32 0.31 9.21 -12.94
C ALA A 32 0.38 8.57 -11.55
N ALA A 33 -0.59 7.70 -11.21
CA ALA A 33 -0.61 7.01 -9.93
C ALA A 33 0.54 6.02 -9.79
N GLU A 34 0.87 5.28 -10.86
CA GLU A 34 2.03 4.40 -10.89
C GLU A 34 3.34 5.20 -10.79
N GLY A 35 3.53 6.20 -11.65
CA GLY A 35 4.73 7.02 -11.70
C GLY A 35 5.03 7.71 -10.37
N GLY A 36 4.00 8.24 -9.70
CA GLY A 36 4.15 8.90 -8.41
C GLY A 36 4.60 7.95 -7.30
N VAL A 37 3.94 6.79 -7.12
CA VAL A 37 4.32 5.88 -6.02
C VAL A 37 5.65 5.18 -6.27
N ARG A 38 6.05 4.97 -7.53
CA ARG A 38 7.37 4.42 -7.88
C ARG A 38 8.52 5.27 -7.37
N VAL A 39 8.37 6.60 -7.32
CA VAL A 39 9.40 7.48 -6.74
C VAL A 39 9.67 7.12 -5.30
N THR A 40 8.60 6.88 -4.52
CA THR A 40 8.70 6.47 -3.12
C THR A 40 9.16 5.01 -2.97
N GLU A 41 8.86 4.14 -3.95
CA GLU A 41 9.37 2.76 -3.95
C GLU A 41 10.88 2.67 -4.21
N SER A 42 11.42 3.55 -5.05
CA SER A 42 12.84 3.61 -5.37
C SER A 42 13.65 4.47 -4.39
N ASP A 43 13.02 5.13 -3.41
CA ASP A 43 13.71 5.96 -2.42
C ASP A 43 14.19 5.12 -1.22
N PRO A 44 15.51 4.89 -1.05
CA PRO A 44 16.04 4.07 0.04
C PRO A 44 15.90 4.73 1.43
N SER A 45 15.60 6.04 1.50
CA SER A 45 15.38 6.76 2.75
C SER A 45 13.99 6.50 3.34
N VAL A 46 13.06 5.98 2.54
CA VAL A 46 11.70 5.66 2.98
C VAL A 46 11.65 4.20 3.45
N HIS A 47 11.81 3.98 4.74
CA HIS A 47 11.83 2.63 5.31
C HIS A 47 10.47 1.93 5.41
N SER A 48 9.38 2.56 4.96
CA SER A 48 8.02 2.05 5.07
C SER A 48 7.43 1.57 3.74
N VAL A 49 8.07 1.88 2.62
CA VAL A 49 7.67 1.54 1.25
C VAL A 49 8.93 1.05 0.54
N GLY A 50 8.83 0.20 -0.47
CA GLY A 50 9.95 0.20 -1.41
C GLY A 50 11.23 -0.56 -0.99
N LEU A 51 12.29 -0.14 -1.67
CA LEU A 51 13.69 -0.34 -1.32
C LEU A 51 13.98 0.18 0.10
N GLY A 52 14.59 -0.65 0.96
CA GLY A 52 14.87 -0.24 2.34
C GLY A 52 13.72 -0.44 3.34
N GLY A 53 12.60 -1.01 2.90
CA GLY A 53 11.43 -1.31 3.73
C GLY A 53 11.72 -2.18 4.97
N ALA A 54 11.00 -1.96 6.07
CA ALA A 54 11.23 -2.62 7.35
C ALA A 54 11.07 -4.17 7.30
N ARG A 55 11.94 -4.87 8.04
CA ARG A 55 12.04 -6.34 8.06
C ARG A 55 10.98 -6.96 8.98
N MET A 56 10.62 -8.23 8.74
CA MET A 56 9.87 -9.14 9.59
C MET A 56 10.68 -9.53 10.83
N ARG A 57 10.02 -10.10 11.84
CA ARG A 57 10.63 -10.63 13.07
C ARG A 57 11.85 -11.52 12.83
N LYS A 58 11.80 -12.34 11.78
CA LYS A 58 12.88 -13.26 11.37
C LYS A 58 13.93 -12.64 10.44
N GLY A 59 13.87 -11.32 10.20
CA GLY A 59 14.82 -10.59 9.38
C GLY A 59 14.48 -10.57 7.89
N TRP A 60 13.22 -10.39 7.50
CA TRP A 60 12.83 -10.43 6.08
C TRP A 60 11.93 -9.25 5.68
N CYS A 61 12.21 -8.47 4.65
CA CYS A 61 11.19 -7.52 4.15
C CYS A 61 10.00 -8.35 3.59
N SER A 62 8.77 -7.85 3.55
CA SER A 62 7.69 -8.45 2.74
C SER A 62 6.89 -7.41 2.01
N TRP A 63 6.81 -7.58 0.70
CA TRP A 63 5.92 -6.80 -0.15
C TRP A 63 4.54 -7.40 -0.15
N MET A 64 3.61 -6.54 -0.51
CA MET A 64 2.21 -6.84 -0.65
C MET A 64 1.80 -6.21 -2.00
N PRO A 65 1.16 -6.97 -2.90
CA PRO A 65 0.89 -6.49 -4.26
C PRO A 65 -0.09 -5.32 -4.22
N ALA A 66 0.21 -4.17 -4.83
CA ALA A 66 -0.75 -3.07 -4.88
C ALA A 66 -2.10 -3.54 -5.44
N SER A 67 -3.21 -3.21 -4.78
CA SER A 67 -4.51 -3.71 -5.20
C SER A 67 -5.11 -2.84 -6.30
N TRP A 68 -5.58 -3.48 -7.36
CA TRP A 68 -6.65 -2.99 -8.23
C TRP A 68 -7.67 -4.13 -8.36
N MET A 69 -8.97 -3.81 -8.58
CA MET A 69 -10.07 -4.74 -8.94
C MET A 69 -10.81 -5.55 -7.83
N PRO A 70 -12.03 -6.09 -8.10
CA PRO A 70 -12.92 -6.66 -7.08
C PRO A 70 -12.67 -8.15 -6.75
N ALA A 71 -12.63 -8.44 -5.43
CA ALA A 71 -13.07 -9.64 -4.68
C ALA A 71 -12.42 -11.03 -4.98
N PRO A 72 -12.55 -12.05 -4.09
CA PRO A 72 -11.49 -12.41 -3.15
C PRO A 72 -10.86 -13.80 -3.39
N GLY A 73 -9.56 -13.94 -3.10
CA GLY A 73 -8.79 -15.19 -3.19
C GLY A 73 -8.13 -15.63 -1.87
N ARG A 74 -7.89 -16.95 -1.71
CA ARG A 74 -7.29 -17.61 -0.53
C ARG A 74 -5.75 -17.47 -0.51
N TRP A 75 -5.13 -17.50 0.68
CA TRP A 75 -3.71 -17.21 0.90
C TRP A 75 -2.84 -18.44 1.23
N VAL A 76 -1.59 -18.48 0.73
CA VAL A 76 -0.56 -19.50 1.06
C VAL A 76 0.81 -18.85 1.33
N ARG A 77 1.56 -19.47 2.26
CA ARG A 77 2.86 -19.13 2.89
C ARG A 77 4.03 -18.88 1.89
N TRP A 78 5.00 -18.01 2.24
CA TRP A 78 6.14 -17.65 1.36
C TRP A 78 7.57 -17.71 1.95
N GLN A 79 8.55 -17.98 1.06
CA GLN A 79 10.00 -18.15 1.27
C GLN A 79 10.84 -16.90 0.93
N PRO A 80 12.07 -16.71 1.44
CA PRO A 80 12.53 -15.38 1.86
C PRO A 80 13.45 -14.56 0.93
N TRP A 81 13.74 -14.99 -0.30
CA TRP A 81 14.86 -14.41 -1.06
C TRP A 81 14.48 -14.03 -2.49
N ARG A 82 14.80 -12.77 -2.87
CA ARG A 82 14.82 -12.19 -4.24
C ARG A 82 13.48 -11.63 -4.71
N ARG A 83 13.45 -10.35 -5.14
CA ARG A 83 12.22 -9.59 -5.48
C ARG A 83 12.47 -8.44 -6.47
N SER A 84 11.40 -7.89 -7.06
CA SER A 84 11.45 -6.68 -7.89
C SER A 84 11.34 -5.41 -7.05
N GLU A 85 11.96 -4.33 -7.52
CA GLU A 85 11.98 -3.02 -6.85
C GLU A 85 10.63 -2.31 -6.84
N ASN A 86 9.81 -2.52 -7.87
CA ASN A 86 8.56 -1.79 -8.09
C ASN A 86 7.36 -2.76 -8.07
N PRO A 87 6.74 -3.06 -6.92
CA PRO A 87 5.58 -3.96 -6.84
C PRO A 87 4.32 -3.37 -7.47
N ILE A 88 4.16 -2.04 -7.52
CA ILE A 88 3.01 -1.40 -8.16
C ILE A 88 2.95 -1.76 -9.65
N SER A 89 4.12 -1.80 -10.30
CA SER A 89 4.23 -2.17 -11.71
C SER A 89 3.96 -3.65 -11.93
N VAL A 90 4.34 -4.52 -10.99
CA VAL A 90 3.97 -5.94 -11.03
C VAL A 90 2.45 -6.09 -10.89
N ALA A 91 1.83 -5.34 -9.97
CA ALA A 91 0.37 -5.35 -9.80
C ALA A 91 -0.38 -4.87 -11.04
N ARG A 92 0.09 -3.78 -11.68
CA ARG A 92 -0.44 -3.34 -12.97
C ARG A 92 -0.32 -4.44 -14.02
N ARG A 93 0.82 -5.14 -14.07
CA ARG A 93 1.01 -6.24 -15.00
C ARG A 93 0.10 -7.44 -14.71
N VAL A 94 -0.21 -7.73 -13.45
CA VAL A 94 -1.21 -8.75 -13.08
C VAL A 94 -2.58 -8.37 -13.64
N MET A 95 -2.98 -7.10 -13.47
CA MET A 95 -4.26 -6.57 -13.97
C MET A 95 -4.37 -6.64 -15.50
N GLU A 96 -3.29 -6.30 -16.22
CA GLU A 96 -3.31 -6.22 -17.70
C GLU A 96 -3.04 -7.56 -18.41
N ALA A 97 -2.19 -8.42 -17.82
CA ALA A 97 -1.69 -9.62 -18.48
C ALA A 97 -2.34 -10.93 -18.00
N THR A 98 -3.19 -10.88 -16.97
CA THR A 98 -3.82 -12.08 -16.41
C THR A 98 -5.31 -11.85 -16.14
N PRO A 99 -6.13 -12.91 -16.11
CA PRO A 99 -7.53 -12.82 -15.68
C PRO A 99 -7.68 -12.71 -14.14
N HIS A 100 -6.57 -12.68 -13.40
CA HIS A 100 -6.57 -12.67 -11.94
C HIS A 100 -6.35 -11.25 -11.40
N VAL A 101 -6.97 -10.94 -10.27
CA VAL A 101 -6.89 -9.62 -9.63
C VAL A 101 -5.81 -9.53 -8.55
N LEU A 102 -5.33 -10.68 -8.07
CA LEU A 102 -4.41 -10.76 -6.93
C LEU A 102 -3.54 -12.02 -7.03
N LEU A 103 -2.23 -11.82 -7.03
CA LEU A 103 -1.25 -12.90 -6.88
C LEU A 103 -0.44 -12.68 -5.60
N ALA A 104 -0.21 -13.73 -4.83
CA ALA A 104 0.56 -13.66 -3.60
C ALA A 104 1.71 -14.68 -3.57
N GLY A 105 2.75 -14.35 -2.80
CA GLY A 105 3.87 -15.26 -2.55
C GLY A 105 4.64 -15.65 -3.81
N LYS A 106 4.83 -16.97 -4.02
CA LYS A 106 5.79 -17.48 -5.01
C LYS A 106 5.26 -17.32 -6.42
N GLY A 107 3.96 -17.53 -6.59
CA GLY A 107 3.30 -17.30 -7.87
C GLY A 107 3.45 -15.84 -8.32
N ALA A 108 3.32 -14.88 -7.41
CA ALA A 108 3.53 -13.46 -7.74
C ALA A 108 4.97 -13.15 -8.16
N PHE A 109 5.95 -13.73 -7.46
CA PHE A 109 7.36 -13.55 -7.80
C PHE A 109 7.72 -14.19 -9.13
N ASP A 110 7.33 -15.45 -9.35
CA ASP A 110 7.58 -16.17 -10.60
C ASP A 110 6.90 -15.45 -11.78
N PHE A 111 5.70 -14.91 -11.56
CA PHE A 111 5.01 -14.06 -12.54
C PHE A 111 5.82 -12.80 -12.85
N ALA A 112 6.29 -12.07 -11.84
CA ALA A 112 7.11 -10.87 -12.06
C ALA A 112 8.35 -11.19 -12.92
N LEU A 113 9.03 -12.30 -12.65
CA LEU A 113 10.16 -12.73 -13.48
C LEU A 113 9.75 -13.05 -14.92
N SER A 114 8.61 -13.71 -15.12
CA SER A 114 8.10 -14.01 -16.47
C SER A 114 7.77 -12.76 -17.28
N GLN A 115 7.48 -11.64 -16.61
CA GLN A 115 7.19 -10.35 -17.23
C GLN A 115 8.44 -9.48 -17.43
N GLY A 116 9.63 -10.00 -17.11
CA GLY A 116 10.91 -9.30 -17.31
C GLY A 116 11.36 -8.41 -16.15
N PHE A 117 10.71 -8.48 -14.99
CA PHE A 117 11.19 -7.75 -13.81
C PHE A 117 12.47 -8.39 -13.25
N GLU A 118 13.48 -7.55 -12.97
CA GLU A 118 14.75 -8.03 -12.45
C GLU A 118 14.71 -8.40 -10.97
N ARG A 119 15.65 -9.26 -10.59
CA ARG A 119 15.84 -9.71 -9.21
C ARG A 119 16.80 -8.76 -8.50
N THR A 120 16.26 -7.89 -7.66
CA THR A 120 17.04 -6.92 -6.89
C THR A 120 17.09 -7.31 -5.41
N ASN A 121 18.19 -6.98 -4.74
CA ASN A 121 18.27 -7.05 -3.29
C ASN A 121 17.75 -5.73 -2.70
N LEU A 122 16.64 -5.81 -1.98
CA LEU A 122 15.93 -4.63 -1.46
C LEU A 122 16.35 -4.29 -0.03
N LEU A 123 17.25 -5.08 0.53
CA LEU A 123 17.83 -4.89 1.86
C LEU A 123 19.00 -3.91 1.75
N THR A 124 18.81 -2.72 2.30
CA THR A 124 19.92 -1.79 2.57
C THR A 124 20.67 -2.21 3.84
N GLU A 125 21.94 -1.87 3.93
CA GLU A 125 22.76 -2.14 5.12
C GLU A 125 22.15 -1.49 6.36
N GLU A 126 21.57 -0.30 6.22
CA GLU A 126 20.88 0.43 7.29
C GLU A 126 19.65 -0.33 7.83
N ALA A 127 18.81 -0.88 6.94
CA ALA A 127 17.67 -1.72 7.35
C ALA A 127 18.15 -3.02 8.02
N PHE A 128 19.31 -3.55 7.61
CA PHE A 128 19.92 -4.71 8.24
C PHE A 128 20.37 -4.41 9.67
N GLN A 129 21.08 -3.30 9.89
CA GLN A 129 21.54 -2.86 11.21
C GLN A 129 20.38 -2.53 12.15
N THR A 130 19.32 -1.90 11.65
CA THR A 130 18.13 -1.59 12.44
C THR A 130 17.40 -2.86 12.92
N TRP A 131 17.40 -3.93 12.12
CA TRP A 131 16.90 -5.23 12.59
C TRP A 131 17.79 -5.89 13.64
N LEU A 132 19.11 -5.75 13.52
CA LEU A 132 20.01 -6.28 14.54
C LEU A 132 19.79 -5.61 15.88
N ARG A 133 19.62 -4.28 15.90
CA ARG A 133 19.28 -3.51 17.12
C ARG A 133 17.94 -3.94 17.71
N TRP A 134 16.91 -4.08 16.87
CA TRP A 134 15.60 -4.57 17.32
C TRP A 134 15.69 -5.98 17.93
N ARG A 135 16.44 -6.91 17.29
CA ARG A 135 16.62 -8.27 17.80
C ARG A 135 17.36 -8.32 19.14
N ARG A 136 18.20 -7.31 19.43
CA ARG A 136 18.89 -7.15 20.72
C ARG A 136 18.01 -6.48 21.78
N GLY A 137 16.80 -6.04 21.43
CA GLY A 137 15.87 -5.35 22.34
C GLY A 137 16.19 -3.87 22.52
N GLU A 138 17.02 -3.28 21.65
CA GLU A 138 17.53 -1.90 21.78
C GLU A 138 16.60 -0.86 21.13
N THR A 139 15.49 -1.26 20.51
CA THR A 139 14.60 -0.36 19.76
C THR A 139 13.13 -0.77 19.93
N ASP A 140 12.25 0.18 20.26
CA ASP A 140 10.80 -0.07 20.31
C ASP A 140 10.22 -0.07 18.89
N THR A 141 9.39 -1.08 18.61
CA THR A 141 8.63 -1.24 17.37
C THR A 141 7.76 -0.03 17.01
N ARG A 142 7.39 0.79 17.99
CA ARG A 142 6.56 1.99 17.81
C ARG A 142 7.31 3.16 17.18
N GLU A 143 8.64 3.16 17.24
CA GLU A 143 9.48 4.22 16.67
C GLU A 143 9.69 4.07 15.16
N ILE A 144 9.40 2.89 14.60
CA ILE A 144 9.53 2.63 13.17
C ILE A 144 8.20 2.98 12.50
N SER A 145 8.21 4.09 11.76
CA SER A 145 7.09 4.54 10.96
C SER A 145 6.58 3.42 10.04
N HIS A 146 5.26 3.26 10.02
CA HIS A 146 4.54 2.28 9.21
C HIS A 146 3.75 2.99 8.08
N ASP A 147 4.26 4.16 7.68
CA ASP A 147 3.61 5.07 6.76
C ASP A 147 3.55 4.46 5.37
N THR A 148 2.35 4.02 4.99
CA THR A 148 2.08 3.49 3.66
C THR A 148 1.80 4.64 2.72
N ILE A 149 2.37 4.59 1.51
CA ILE A 149 2.00 5.54 0.45
C ILE A 149 0.77 5.04 -0.30
N GLY A 150 -0.27 5.86 -0.29
CA GLY A 150 -1.42 5.78 -1.18
C GLY A 150 -1.47 7.05 -2.02
N LEU A 151 -1.86 6.94 -3.28
CA LEU A 151 -1.96 8.05 -4.21
C LEU A 151 -3.24 7.91 -5.03
N CYS A 152 -4.13 8.90 -4.93
CA CYS A 152 -5.32 9.04 -5.76
C CYS A 152 -5.06 10.11 -6.83
N ALA A 153 -5.36 9.80 -8.09
CA ALA A 153 -5.21 10.71 -9.22
C ALA A 153 -6.52 10.83 -10.01
N LEU A 154 -6.82 12.05 -10.46
CA LEU A 154 -7.89 12.38 -11.40
C LEU A 154 -7.23 13.03 -12.63
N ASP A 155 -7.45 12.46 -13.82
CA ASP A 155 -6.92 13.03 -15.06
C ASP A 155 -7.84 14.10 -15.67
N SER A 156 -7.34 14.81 -16.68
CA SER A 156 -8.08 15.88 -17.37
C SER A 156 -9.34 15.40 -18.09
N ARG A 157 -9.41 14.09 -18.39
CA ARG A 157 -10.55 13.40 -19.01
C ARG A 157 -11.60 12.96 -17.98
N GLY A 158 -11.31 13.09 -16.68
CA GLY A 158 -12.20 12.71 -15.59
C GLY A 158 -12.07 11.25 -15.16
N HIS A 159 -11.01 10.55 -15.55
CA HIS A 159 -10.73 9.19 -15.07
C HIS A 159 -10.02 9.22 -13.72
N LEU A 160 -10.41 8.30 -12.85
CA LEU A 160 -9.85 8.14 -11.51
C LEU A 160 -8.96 6.91 -11.42
N ALA A 161 -7.88 7.06 -10.67
CA ALA A 161 -6.94 5.99 -10.36
C ALA A 161 -6.52 6.06 -8.89
N VAL A 162 -6.23 4.90 -8.31
CA VAL A 162 -5.64 4.83 -6.97
C VAL A 162 -4.56 3.76 -6.91
N ALA A 163 -3.39 4.14 -6.41
CA ALA A 163 -2.30 3.23 -6.11
C ALA A 163 -2.06 3.19 -4.60
N CYS A 164 -1.72 2.02 -4.08
CA CYS A 164 -1.30 1.88 -2.68
C CYS A 164 -0.19 0.84 -2.59
N THR A 165 0.92 1.21 -1.96
CA THR A 165 2.10 0.35 -1.84
C THR A 165 2.77 0.53 -0.48
N THR A 166 3.26 -0.59 0.07
CA THR A 166 3.82 -0.66 1.42
C THR A 166 4.82 -1.79 1.57
N SER A 167 5.78 -1.62 2.47
CA SER A 167 6.55 -2.72 3.06
C SER A 167 5.83 -3.36 4.27
N GLY A 168 4.72 -2.77 4.72
CA GLY A 168 3.88 -3.20 5.83
C GLY A 168 4.48 -2.86 7.20
N LEU A 169 3.86 -3.41 8.26
CA LEU A 169 4.36 -3.21 9.63
C LEU A 169 5.77 -3.75 9.81
N ALA A 170 6.62 -2.96 10.47
CA ALA A 170 7.92 -3.42 10.94
C ALA A 170 7.76 -4.63 11.85
N TRP A 171 8.68 -5.59 11.70
CA TRP A 171 8.78 -6.83 12.48
C TRP A 171 7.60 -7.79 12.37
N LYS A 172 6.74 -7.63 11.35
CA LYS A 172 5.57 -8.49 11.13
C LYS A 172 5.90 -9.98 11.07
N LEU A 173 4.91 -10.82 11.41
CA LEU A 173 5.01 -12.26 11.26
C LEU A 173 5.14 -12.65 9.76
N PRO A 174 5.89 -13.71 9.43
CA PRO A 174 5.94 -14.22 8.07
C PRO A 174 4.57 -14.57 7.53
N GLY A 175 4.19 -13.94 6.42
CA GLY A 175 2.88 -14.09 5.79
C GLY A 175 1.81 -13.11 6.26
N ARG A 176 2.11 -12.17 7.17
CA ARG A 176 1.16 -11.11 7.54
C ARG A 176 0.86 -10.22 6.33
N VAL A 177 -0.43 -10.05 6.06
CA VAL A 177 -1.00 -9.19 5.03
C VAL A 177 -1.87 -8.13 5.73
N GLY A 178 -1.47 -6.85 5.65
CA GLY A 178 -2.33 -5.69 5.94
C GLY A 178 -3.24 -5.27 4.77
N ASP A 179 -3.74 -4.04 4.82
CA ASP A 179 -4.81 -3.47 3.98
C ASP A 179 -4.37 -3.07 2.57
N SER A 180 -3.14 -2.58 2.39
CA SER A 180 -2.64 -2.00 1.14
C SER A 180 -2.90 -2.81 -0.16
N PRO A 181 -2.76 -4.15 -0.17
CA PRO A 181 -3.01 -4.97 -1.35
C PRO A 181 -4.45 -5.50 -1.43
N ILE A 182 -5.29 -5.15 -0.46
CA ILE A 182 -6.67 -5.62 -0.40
C ILE A 182 -7.56 -4.48 -0.88
N CYS A 183 -8.15 -4.70 -2.05
CA CYS A 183 -9.10 -3.78 -2.66
C CYS A 183 -10.30 -3.57 -1.73
N GLY A 184 -10.67 -2.31 -1.53
CA GLY A 184 -11.72 -1.91 -0.61
C GLY A 184 -11.28 -1.79 0.85
N ALA A 185 -10.07 -2.23 1.21
CA ALA A 185 -9.47 -1.92 2.51
C ALA A 185 -8.44 -0.79 2.37
N GLY A 186 -7.35 -1.04 1.64
CA GLY A 186 -6.23 -0.10 1.50
C GLY A 186 -6.42 0.90 0.36
N ALA A 187 -7.06 0.49 -0.73
CA ALA A 187 -7.33 1.36 -1.88
C ALA A 187 -8.63 0.95 -2.58
N PHE A 188 -9.42 1.92 -3.02
CA PHE A 188 -10.62 1.68 -3.80
C PHE A 188 -10.90 2.91 -4.67
N ALA A 189 -11.20 2.68 -5.95
CA ALA A 189 -11.62 3.73 -6.88
C ALA A 189 -12.81 3.22 -7.68
N GLU A 190 -13.78 4.10 -7.87
CA GLU A 190 -14.95 3.84 -8.70
C GLU A 190 -15.24 5.03 -9.60
N ALA A 191 -15.44 4.72 -10.88
CA ALA A 191 -15.79 5.71 -11.88
C ALA A 191 -17.08 6.44 -11.47
N HIS A 192 -17.11 7.75 -11.71
CA HIS A 192 -18.25 8.63 -11.40
C HIS A 192 -18.59 8.83 -9.92
N ILE A 193 -17.90 8.18 -8.98
CA ILE A 193 -18.12 8.38 -7.53
C ILE A 193 -16.87 9.00 -6.88
N GLY A 194 -15.73 8.32 -6.94
CA GLY A 194 -14.53 8.80 -6.25
C GLY A 194 -13.49 7.71 -6.00
N ALA A 195 -12.36 8.12 -5.41
CA ALA A 195 -11.26 7.26 -5.03
C ALA A 195 -10.78 7.55 -3.61
N ALA A 196 -10.42 6.49 -2.88
CA ALA A 196 -9.90 6.57 -1.52
C ALA A 196 -8.75 5.60 -1.30
N CYS A 197 -7.76 6.02 -0.53
CA CYS A 197 -6.69 5.17 0.00
C CYS A 197 -6.59 5.31 1.52
N ALA A 198 -6.09 4.26 2.18
CA ALA A 198 -5.91 4.20 3.62
C ALA A 198 -4.42 4.03 3.97
N THR A 199 -4.08 4.42 5.19
CA THR A 199 -2.74 4.27 5.76
C THR A 199 -2.84 4.11 7.28
N GLY A 200 -1.77 3.61 7.92
CA GLY A 200 -1.74 3.34 9.36
C GLY A 200 -1.81 1.84 9.68
N VAL A 201 -2.59 1.47 10.70
CA VAL A 201 -2.69 0.07 11.16
C VAL A 201 -3.62 -0.71 10.25
N GLY A 202 -3.03 -1.46 9.32
CA GLY A 202 -3.78 -2.18 8.29
C GLY A 202 -4.85 -3.16 8.79
N GLU A 203 -4.68 -3.74 9.99
CA GLU A 203 -5.69 -4.61 10.61
C GLU A 203 -7.02 -3.85 10.85
N GLU A 204 -6.96 -2.58 11.25
CA GLU A 204 -8.15 -1.78 11.51
C GLU A 204 -8.85 -1.39 10.20
N ALA A 205 -8.08 -0.99 9.19
CA ALA A 205 -8.61 -0.68 7.86
C ALA A 205 -9.27 -1.90 7.19
N LEU A 206 -8.70 -3.09 7.37
CA LEU A 206 -9.27 -4.35 6.88
C LEU A 206 -10.60 -4.69 7.53
N ARG A 207 -10.70 -4.55 8.86
CA ARG A 207 -11.91 -4.93 9.61
C ARG A 207 -13.16 -4.15 9.18
N VAL A 208 -12.98 -2.95 8.65
CA VAL A 208 -14.08 -2.06 8.27
C VAL A 208 -14.24 -1.89 6.76
N ALA A 209 -13.38 -2.51 5.95
CA ALA A 209 -13.27 -2.22 4.51
C ALA A 209 -13.19 -0.70 4.25
N GLY A 210 -12.16 -0.07 4.83
CA GLY A 210 -12.06 1.38 4.99
C GLY A 210 -12.23 2.17 3.70
N SER A 211 -11.43 1.88 2.66
CA SER A 211 -11.50 2.62 1.39
C SER A 211 -12.81 2.40 0.64
N PHE A 212 -13.35 1.18 0.65
CA PHE A 212 -14.68 0.90 0.08
C PHE A 212 -15.77 1.68 0.81
N LEU A 213 -15.75 1.68 2.14
CA LEU A 213 -16.72 2.43 2.94
C LEU A 213 -16.69 3.92 2.62
N VAL A 214 -15.51 4.51 2.46
CA VAL A 214 -15.38 5.94 2.11
C VAL A 214 -16.03 6.21 0.75
N VAL A 215 -15.73 5.40 -0.27
CA VAL A 215 -16.32 5.57 -1.60
C VAL A 215 -17.83 5.30 -1.59
N GLU A 216 -18.30 4.34 -0.81
CA GLU A 216 -19.72 4.08 -0.65
C GLU A 216 -20.45 5.22 0.07
N LEU A 217 -19.83 5.86 1.07
CA LEU A 217 -20.39 7.07 1.68
C LEU A 217 -20.46 8.22 0.67
N MET A 218 -19.43 8.39 -0.17
CA MET A 218 -19.47 9.37 -1.27
C MET A 218 -20.58 9.05 -2.27
N ARG A 219 -20.81 7.78 -2.60
CA ARG A 219 -21.96 7.32 -3.42
C ARG A 219 -23.29 7.78 -2.82
N ASN A 220 -23.40 7.74 -1.50
CA ASN A 220 -24.58 8.17 -0.75
C ASN A 220 -24.66 9.70 -0.55
N GLY A 221 -23.87 10.50 -1.28
CA GLY A 221 -23.94 11.96 -1.29
C GLY A 221 -23.09 12.66 -0.23
N TYR A 222 -22.21 11.95 0.46
CA TYR A 222 -21.29 12.58 1.42
C TYR A 222 -20.14 13.26 0.68
N GLU A 223 -19.73 14.43 1.16
CA GLU A 223 -18.47 15.03 0.73
C GLU A 223 -17.26 14.15 1.12
N PRO A 224 -16.18 14.11 0.33
CA PRO A 224 -15.02 13.25 0.61
C PRO A 224 -14.46 13.38 2.03
N ALA A 225 -14.35 14.61 2.54
CA ALA A 225 -13.85 14.87 3.89
C ALA A 225 -14.78 14.30 4.97
N MET A 226 -16.10 14.36 4.77
CA MET A 226 -17.09 13.79 5.69
C MET A 226 -17.10 12.26 5.64
N ALA A 227 -17.00 11.68 4.43
CA ALA A 227 -16.87 10.24 4.25
C ALA A 227 -15.64 9.68 4.99
N CYS A 228 -14.48 10.32 4.83
CA CYS A 228 -13.26 9.95 5.56
C CYS A 228 -13.41 10.06 7.08
N ARG A 229 -14.03 11.15 7.58
CA ARG A 229 -14.28 11.34 9.01
C ARG A 229 -15.18 10.24 9.59
N GLU A 230 -16.23 9.87 8.86
CA GLU A 230 -17.17 8.82 9.28
C GLU A 230 -16.50 7.44 9.29
N ALA A 231 -15.68 7.11 8.29
CA ALA A 231 -14.89 5.88 8.30
C ALA A 231 -13.94 5.82 9.52
N CYS A 232 -13.24 6.92 9.83
CA CYS A 232 -12.39 7.01 11.02
C CYS A 232 -13.21 6.86 12.33
N ARG A 233 -14.41 7.44 12.38
CA ARG A 233 -15.32 7.32 13.53
C ARG A 233 -15.72 5.86 13.76
N ARG A 234 -16.03 5.10 12.70
CA ARG A 234 -16.38 3.68 12.80
C ARG A 234 -15.22 2.83 13.31
N ILE A 235 -14.01 3.10 12.83
CA ILE A 235 -12.79 2.44 13.35
C ILE A 235 -12.69 2.70 14.85
N ARG A 236 -12.70 3.98 15.26
CA ARG A 236 -12.58 4.36 16.68
C ARG A 236 -13.64 3.72 17.58
N GLN A 237 -14.90 3.67 17.14
CA GLN A 237 -15.98 3.05 17.91
C GLN A 237 -15.79 1.56 18.12
N ARG A 238 -15.17 0.86 17.16
CA ARG A 238 -14.83 -0.55 17.31
C ARG A 238 -13.62 -0.75 18.19
N SER A 239 -12.53 -0.01 17.98
CA SER A 239 -11.30 -0.19 18.77
C SER A 239 -11.54 0.07 20.26
N VAL A 240 -12.47 0.97 20.62
CA VAL A 240 -12.91 1.20 22.02
C VAL A 240 -13.72 0.03 22.59
N ARG A 241 -14.47 -0.71 21.77
CA ARG A 241 -15.23 -1.90 22.21
C ARG A 241 -14.36 -3.15 22.34
N GLU A 242 -13.23 -3.21 21.64
CA GLU A 242 -12.35 -4.38 21.55
C GLU A 242 -11.09 -4.26 22.43
N SER A 243 -10.98 -3.26 23.31
CA SER A 243 -9.87 -3.12 24.26
C SER A 243 -9.90 -4.23 25.32
N LEU A 244 -9.53 -5.44 24.92
CA LEU A 244 -9.05 -6.52 25.78
C LEU A 244 -7.58 -6.22 26.14
N PRO A 245 -7.12 -6.63 27.34
CA PRO A 245 -5.78 -6.31 27.83
C PRO A 245 -4.74 -6.82 26.83
N SER A 246 -3.85 -5.91 26.43
CA SER A 246 -2.72 -6.14 25.54
C SER A 246 -1.95 -7.39 25.99
N ARG A 247 -2.13 -8.50 25.28
CA ARG A 247 -1.24 -9.65 25.46
C ARG A 247 0.12 -9.26 24.86
N PRO A 248 1.20 -9.28 25.64
CA PRO A 248 2.53 -9.14 25.07
C PRO A 248 2.71 -10.28 24.06
N TYR A 249 3.13 -9.93 22.85
CA TYR A 249 3.47 -10.89 21.81
C TYR A 249 4.69 -11.71 22.28
N GLY A 250 4.44 -12.81 22.98
CA GLY A 250 5.42 -13.82 23.37
C GLY A 250 5.99 -14.60 22.19
#